data_AF-A0A351NSV6-F1
#
_entry.id   AF-A0A351NSV6-F1
#
_cell.length_a   1.000
_cell.length_b   1.000
_cell.length_c   1.000
_cell.angle_alpha   90.00
_cell.angle_beta   90.00
_cell.angle_gamma   90.00
#
_symmetry.space_group_name_H-M   'P 1'
#
loop_
_entity.id
_entity.type
_entity.pdbx_description
1 polymer ?
#
loop_
_entity_poly.entity_id
_entity_poly.type
_entity_poly.pdbx_seq_one_letter_code
_entity_poly.pdbx_strand_id
1 'polypeptide(L)'
;DRVAENLKLIGSDIAIAELIEVCGDLEEAVASAQYITEAAPEKLDLKRSIFADLERLAPDDAILASNTSVIPITHITKGLETAYRMVGTHWWNPPYLVPLVEVIQGD
;
A
#
# COMPACT_ATOMS: atom_id res chain seq x y z
N ASP A 1 11.46 -19.09 5.83
CA ASP A 1 10.60 -17.88 5.74
C ASP A 1 10.79 -17.32 4.33
N ARG A 2 9.69 -17.13 3.60
CA ARG A 2 9.69 -16.75 2.18
C ARG A 2 10.35 -15.39 1.95
N VAL A 3 10.26 -14.47 2.93
CA VAL A 3 10.93 -13.17 2.84
C VAL A 3 12.44 -13.34 2.85
N ALA A 4 12.99 -14.04 3.85
CA ALA A 4 14.43 -14.28 3.96
C ALA A 4 15.01 -15.01 2.74
N GLU A 5 14.26 -15.96 2.16
CA GLU A 5 14.64 -16.63 0.91
C GLU A 5 14.71 -15.65 -0.27
N ASN A 6 13.71 -14.78 -0.43
CA ASN A 6 13.72 -13.75 -1.47
C ASN A 6 14.87 -12.76 -1.29
N LEU A 7 15.11 -12.28 -0.06
CA LEU A 7 16.23 -11.38 0.27
C LEU A 7 17.58 -11.99 -0.12
N LYS A 8 17.78 -13.28 0.21
CA LYS A 8 18.98 -14.01 -0.18
C LYS A 8 19.14 -14.12 -1.70
N LEU A 9 18.06 -14.36 -2.44
CA LEU A 9 18.09 -14.45 -3.90
C LEU A 9 18.48 -13.13 -4.57
N ILE A 10 18.12 -12.00 -3.98
CA ILE A 10 18.47 -10.66 -4.48
C ILE A 10 19.78 -10.12 -3.89
N GLY A 11 20.52 -10.94 -3.12
CA GLY A 11 21.80 -10.56 -2.52
C GLY A 11 21.70 -9.50 -1.41
N SER A 12 20.52 -9.37 -0.78
CA SER A 12 20.28 -8.47 0.35
C SER A 12 20.57 -9.14 1.70
N ASP A 13 20.77 -8.33 2.74
CA ASP A 13 20.92 -8.82 4.11
C ASP A 13 19.60 -9.47 4.58
N ILE A 14 19.69 -10.72 5.02
CA ILE A 14 18.54 -11.49 5.50
C ILE A 14 18.00 -10.95 6.82
N ALA A 15 18.80 -10.21 7.60
CA ALA A 15 18.37 -9.59 8.84
C ALA A 15 17.26 -8.54 8.62
N ILE A 16 17.11 -8.02 7.39
CA ILE A 16 16.00 -7.11 7.03
C ILE A 16 14.64 -7.77 7.25
N ALA A 17 14.54 -9.11 7.19
CA ALA A 17 13.29 -9.81 7.49
C ALA A 17 12.82 -9.59 8.94
N GLU A 18 13.71 -9.27 9.87
CA GLU A 18 13.37 -8.94 11.27
C GLU A 18 12.63 -7.60 11.40
N LEU A 19 12.66 -6.76 10.36
CA LEU A 19 11.90 -5.51 10.29
C LEU A 19 10.45 -5.71 9.82
N ILE A 20 10.06 -6.95 9.48
CA ILE A 20 8.74 -7.26 8.95
C ILE A 20 7.91 -7.96 10.02
N GLU A 21 6.78 -7.36 10.32
CA GLU A 21 5.78 -7.92 11.22
C GLU A 21 4.51 -8.26 10.44
N VAL A 22 3.87 -9.38 10.80
CA VAL A 22 2.58 -9.79 10.24
C VAL A 22 1.50 -9.45 11.24
N CYS A 23 0.69 -8.44 10.92
CA CYS A 23 -0.46 -8.06 11.73
C CYS A 23 -1.72 -8.80 11.26
N GLY A 24 -2.51 -9.30 12.21
CA GLY A 24 -3.79 -9.95 11.94
C GLY A 24 -4.98 -8.99 11.86
N ASP A 25 -4.77 -7.76 12.30
CA ASP A 25 -5.78 -6.70 12.39
C ASP A 25 -5.29 -5.43 11.70
N LEU A 26 -6.20 -4.72 11.03
CA LEU A 26 -5.87 -3.53 10.26
C LEU A 26 -5.60 -2.32 11.16
N GLU A 27 -6.36 -2.14 12.23
CA GLU A 27 -6.20 -1.02 13.16
C GLU A 27 -4.83 -1.07 13.81
N GLU A 28 -4.41 -2.25 14.28
CA GLU A 28 -3.05 -2.47 14.78
C GLU A 28 -1.98 -2.17 13.72
N ALA A 29 -2.18 -2.65 12.50
CA ALA A 29 -1.20 -2.49 11.41
C ALA A 29 -0.95 -1.02 11.02
N VAL A 30 -1.96 -0.15 11.13
CA VAL A 30 -1.89 1.23 10.65
C VAL A 30 -1.68 2.26 11.76
N ALA A 31 -1.83 1.89 13.03
CA ALA A 31 -1.88 2.82 14.17
C ALA A 31 -0.72 3.83 14.26
N SER A 32 0.46 3.48 13.73
CA SER A 32 1.66 4.34 13.72
C SER A 32 2.27 4.52 12.32
N ALA A 33 1.54 4.11 11.27
CA ALA A 33 2.05 4.15 9.91
C ALA A 33 2.04 5.58 9.34
N GLN A 34 3.15 5.98 8.73
CA GLN A 34 3.26 7.27 8.01
C GLN A 34 2.96 7.13 6.51
N TYR A 35 3.09 5.90 5.99
CA TYR A 35 2.84 5.58 4.59
C TYR A 35 2.26 4.16 4.53
N ILE A 36 1.14 4.01 3.82
CA ILE A 36 0.42 2.75 3.69
C ILE A 36 0.27 2.46 2.20
N THR A 37 0.63 1.25 1.76
CA THR A 37 0.29 0.77 0.41
C THR A 37 -0.77 -0.32 0.50
N GLU A 38 -1.86 -0.14 -0.24
CA GLU A 38 -2.83 -1.17 -0.57
C GLU A 38 -2.37 -1.95 -1.83
N ALA A 39 -2.24 -3.27 -1.70
CA ALA A 39 -1.86 -4.20 -2.78
C ALA A 39 -2.77 -5.45 -2.83
N ALA A 40 -4.05 -5.27 -2.52
CA ALA A 40 -5.08 -6.30 -2.59
C ALA A 40 -5.50 -6.57 -4.05
N PRO A 41 -6.28 -7.65 -4.31
CA PRO A 41 -6.77 -7.97 -5.65
C PRO A 41 -7.47 -6.80 -6.33
N GLU A 42 -7.36 -6.74 -7.67
CA GLU A 42 -7.87 -5.64 -8.50
C GLU A 42 -9.41 -5.66 -8.63
N LYS A 43 -10.09 -5.35 -7.52
CA LYS A 43 -11.56 -5.29 -7.41
C LYS A 43 -11.95 -3.97 -6.75
N LEU A 44 -12.70 -3.14 -7.50
CA LEU A 44 -13.04 -1.79 -7.06
C LEU A 44 -13.74 -1.75 -5.69
N ASP A 45 -14.74 -2.60 -5.47
CA ASP A 45 -15.50 -2.59 -4.21
C ASP A 45 -14.65 -3.00 -3.00
N LEU A 46 -13.71 -3.94 -3.20
CA LEU A 46 -12.75 -4.32 -2.16
C LEU A 46 -11.83 -3.14 -1.81
N LYS A 47 -11.25 -2.49 -2.81
CA LYS A 47 -10.35 -1.34 -2.59
C LYS A 47 -11.09 -0.18 -1.94
N ARG A 48 -12.33 0.11 -2.33
CA ARG A 48 -13.18 1.10 -1.66
C ARG A 48 -13.39 0.78 -0.19
N SER A 49 -13.70 -0.47 0.13
CA SER A 49 -13.86 -0.91 1.53
C SER A 49 -12.57 -0.69 2.31
N ILE A 50 -11.42 -1.09 1.75
CA ILE A 50 -10.12 -0.91 2.40
C ILE A 50 -9.85 0.58 2.63
N PHE A 51 -10.03 1.43 1.63
CA PHE A 51 -9.76 2.87 1.76
C PHE A 51 -10.71 3.57 2.75
N ALA A 52 -11.97 3.13 2.85
CA ALA A 52 -12.89 3.62 3.87
C ALA A 52 -12.43 3.23 5.30
N ASP A 53 -11.91 2.02 5.48
CA ASP A 53 -11.32 1.61 6.76
C ASP A 53 -10.02 2.37 7.06
N LEU A 54 -9.16 2.57 6.06
CA LEU A 54 -7.93 3.36 6.21
C LEU A 54 -8.22 4.82 6.57
N GLU A 55 -9.23 5.44 5.96
CA GLU A 55 -9.64 6.80 6.31
C GLU A 55 -10.00 6.94 7.80
N ARG A 56 -10.64 5.90 8.37
CA ARG A 56 -11.08 5.89 9.77
C ARG A 56 -9.97 5.50 10.75
N LEU A 57 -9.06 4.61 10.36
CA LEU A 57 -8.13 3.95 11.28
C LEU A 57 -6.70 4.51 11.20
N ALA A 58 -6.27 5.02 10.04
CA ALA A 58 -4.90 5.50 9.87
C ALA A 58 -4.72 6.90 10.46
N PRO A 59 -3.53 7.23 11.00
CA PRO A 59 -3.18 8.58 11.46
C PRO A 59 -3.50 9.64 10.42
N ASP A 60 -4.02 10.81 10.82
CA ASP A 60 -4.49 11.87 9.90
C ASP A 60 -3.42 12.36 8.90
N ASP A 61 -2.14 12.26 9.27
CA ASP A 61 -0.98 12.68 8.48
C ASP A 61 -0.36 11.56 7.61
N ALA A 62 -0.90 10.34 7.66
CA ALA A 62 -0.43 9.21 6.85
C ALA A 62 -0.78 9.36 5.36
N ILE A 63 0.14 8.99 4.47
CA ILE A 63 -0.14 8.86 3.04
C ILE A 63 -0.78 7.50 2.75
N LEU A 64 -1.91 7.51 2.04
CA LEU A 64 -2.66 6.31 1.69
C LEU A 64 -2.50 6.00 0.19
N ALA A 65 -1.68 5.03 -0.14
CA ALA A 65 -1.33 4.69 -1.52
C ALA A 65 -2.01 3.39 -1.99
N SER A 66 -2.35 3.29 -3.27
CA SER A 66 -2.78 2.04 -3.92
C SER A 66 -1.81 1.63 -5.02
N ASN A 67 -1.35 0.37 -5.01
CA ASN A 67 -0.62 -0.24 -6.12
C ASN A 67 -1.56 -0.73 -7.25
N THR A 68 -2.70 -0.08 -7.44
CA THR A 68 -3.62 -0.37 -8.55
C THR A 68 -2.92 -0.18 -9.90
N SER A 69 -3.19 -1.08 -10.85
CA SER A 69 -2.60 -1.01 -12.19
C SER A 69 -3.53 -0.36 -13.21
N VAL A 70 -4.85 -0.44 -12.99
CA VAL A 70 -5.84 -0.03 -14.00
C VAL A 70 -7.04 0.73 -13.45
N ILE A 71 -7.29 0.67 -12.15
CA ILE A 71 -8.42 1.39 -11.54
C ILE A 71 -7.94 2.81 -11.22
N PRO A 72 -8.59 3.87 -11.76
CA PRO A 72 -8.25 5.24 -11.38
C PRO A 72 -8.36 5.41 -9.86
N ILE A 73 -7.35 6.03 -9.25
CA ILE A 73 -7.36 6.30 -7.80
C ILE A 73 -8.61 7.07 -7.37
N THR A 74 -9.06 8.01 -8.21
CA THR A 74 -10.31 8.78 -8.04
C THR A 74 -11.56 7.91 -7.88
N HIS A 75 -11.59 6.74 -8.51
CA HIS A 75 -12.71 5.80 -8.35
C HIS A 75 -12.65 5.05 -7.02
N ILE A 76 -11.45 4.74 -6.55
CA ILE A 76 -11.20 4.04 -5.28
C ILE A 76 -11.54 4.96 -4.10
N THR A 77 -11.13 6.22 -4.17
CA THR A 77 -11.23 7.19 -3.07
C THR A 77 -12.54 7.99 -3.08
N LYS A 78 -13.43 7.70 -4.03
CA LYS A 78 -14.67 8.46 -4.25
C LYS A 78 -15.53 8.53 -2.99
N GLY A 79 -15.78 9.75 -2.52
CA GLY A 79 -16.67 10.04 -1.41
C GLY A 79 -16.00 10.00 -0.03
N LEU A 80 -14.68 9.80 0.01
CA LEU A 80 -13.88 9.89 1.23
C LEU A 80 -13.48 11.35 1.49
N GLU A 81 -13.58 11.79 2.73
CA GLU A 81 -13.33 13.19 3.14
C GLU A 81 -11.84 13.55 3.06
N THR A 82 -10.99 12.54 3.23
CA THR A 82 -9.54 12.66 3.22
C THR A 82 -8.91 12.23 1.90
N ALA A 83 -9.65 12.30 0.79
CA ALA A 83 -9.15 11.96 -0.54
C ALA A 83 -7.85 12.72 -0.93
N TYR A 84 -7.64 13.92 -0.37
CA TYR A 84 -6.44 14.75 -0.62
C TYR A 84 -5.11 14.11 -0.22
N ARG A 85 -5.11 13.10 0.67
CA ARG A 85 -3.92 12.34 1.10
C ARG A 85 -3.81 10.95 0.47
N MET A 86 -4.67 10.65 -0.50
CA MET A 86 -4.75 9.36 -1.16
C MET A 86 -4.14 9.41 -2.56
N VAL A 87 -3.32 8.42 -2.93
CA VAL A 87 -2.51 8.46 -4.16
C VAL A 87 -2.42 7.09 -4.84
N GLY A 88 -2.32 7.05 -6.17
CA GLY A 88 -1.95 5.83 -6.88
C GLY A 88 -0.43 5.71 -6.99
N THR A 89 0.13 4.54 -6.68
CA THR A 89 1.56 4.23 -6.82
C THR A 89 1.75 2.90 -7.53
N HIS A 90 1.79 2.90 -8.85
CA HIS A 90 1.93 1.67 -9.63
C HIS A 90 3.41 1.29 -9.78
N TRP A 91 3.78 0.13 -9.24
CA TRP A 91 5.11 -0.47 -9.38
C TRP A 91 5.10 -1.59 -10.40
N TRP A 92 6.18 -1.67 -11.17
CA TRP A 92 6.31 -2.65 -12.24
C TRP A 92 6.92 -3.95 -11.74
N ASN A 93 6.44 -5.09 -12.24
CA ASN A 93 6.91 -6.40 -11.81
C ASN A 93 8.20 -6.83 -12.57
N PRO A 94 9.26 -7.29 -11.88
CA PRO A 94 9.42 -7.36 -10.42
C PRO A 94 9.89 -6.02 -9.82
N PRO A 95 9.23 -5.53 -8.75
CA PRO A 95 9.44 -4.17 -8.24
C PRO A 95 10.81 -3.97 -7.58
N TYR A 96 11.51 -5.06 -7.24
CA TYR A 96 12.87 -5.00 -6.72
C TYR A 96 13.95 -4.86 -7.81
N LEU A 97 13.61 -5.05 -9.10
CA LEU A 97 14.51 -4.83 -10.24
C LEU A 97 14.13 -3.61 -11.08
N VAL A 98 12.82 -3.32 -11.17
CA VAL A 98 12.32 -2.19 -11.96
C VAL A 98 12.06 -1.01 -11.03
N PRO A 99 12.91 0.04 -11.06
CA PRO A 99 12.82 1.15 -10.10
C PRO A 99 11.70 2.15 -10.43
N LEU A 100 10.97 1.94 -11.53
CA LEU A 100 9.90 2.83 -11.97
C LEU A 100 8.70 2.75 -11.02
N VAL A 101 8.28 3.91 -10.54
CA VAL A 101 7.03 4.09 -9.80
C VAL A 101 6.24 5.20 -10.49
N GLU A 102 5.04 4.88 -10.95
CA GLU A 102 4.11 5.88 -11.47
C GLU A 102 3.31 6.45 -10.30
N VAL A 103 3.43 7.77 -10.07
CA VAL A 103 2.69 8.50 -9.03
C VAL A 103 1.50 9.19 -9.67
N ILE A 104 0.30 8.79 -9.25
CA ILE A 104 -0.96 9.19 -9.88
C ILE A 104 -1.77 9.96 -8.85
N GLN A 105 -1.98 11.25 -9.12
CA GLN A 105 -2.79 12.13 -8.30
C GLN A 105 -4.28 11.77 -8.43
N GLY A 106 -5.00 11.80 -7.30
CA GLY A 106 -6.47 11.83 -7.27
C GLY A 106 -7.03 13.25 -7.44
N ASP A 107 -8.31 13.34 -7.83
CA ASP A 107 -9.06 14.58 -8.03
C ASP A 107 -9.48 15.22 -6.71
#